data_AF-A0A3S2UY61-F1
#
_entry.id   AF-A0A3S2UY61-F1
#
_cell.length_a   1.000
_cell.length_b   1.000
_cell.length_c   1.000
_cell.angle_alpha   90.00
_cell.angle_beta   90.00
_cell.angle_gamma   90.00
#
_symmetry.space_group_name_H-M   'P 1'
#
loop_
_entity.id
_entity.type
_entity.pdbx_description
1 polymer ?
#
loop_
_entity_poly.entity_id
_entity_poly.type
_entity_poly.pdbx_seq_one_letter_code
_entity_poly.pdbx_strand_id
1 'polypeptide(L)'
;MKKSKSLKRMLTGTILAVSTFSLVACNSSETNSAASGGEDVTKISLYSSGSQNVETFWETVIPKFEEAHKDIDVNFVFVPSGTGGQATIDRIVAAKKANKDSEIDIYEGALADIIRSEEEGGLFYELSTDSIKNLENVQAENLEGTQNLAVPYRASSVVLAYNSDKVKDVPTTAAELNAWIEKNPGRFAYNDPNTGGAGSSFVLSTVYNELDDNAMNVQDESIMKSWDKGIQILKDMAPNLYKSGVYPKKNQGTVDLLANGEVDMIPAWSDMALEQINSKLLPDTTKLTQIDPAFTGGPAYLMAVDNGNDERKEASETFLDYVLTQDVQKLVIDTMYGYPGIKWDLLPAEDQKKFEAVSGGYRTFNGGDLASELMKVWQKEVASQ
;
A
#
# COMPACT_ATOMS: atom_id res chain seq x y z
N MET A 1 33.00 -44.65 27.36
CA MET A 1 32.74 -45.63 28.44
C MET A 1 31.74 -44.98 29.39
N LYS A 2 30.56 -45.46 29.77
CA LYS A 2 29.76 -46.69 29.66
C LYS A 2 28.29 -46.21 29.52
N LYS A 3 27.50 -46.62 28.52
CA LYS A 3 26.56 -47.76 28.53
C LYS A 3 25.66 -47.80 29.80
N SER A 4 24.32 -47.71 29.66
CA SER A 4 23.37 -48.85 29.51
C SER A 4 22.36 -48.76 30.67
N LYS A 5 21.05 -49.06 30.65
CA LYS A 5 20.05 -49.76 29.80
C LYS A 5 18.68 -49.35 30.42
N SER A 6 17.60 -49.11 29.66
CA SER A 6 16.65 -50.08 29.08
C SER A 6 15.89 -50.98 30.09
N LEU A 7 14.55 -50.86 30.14
CA LEU A 7 13.53 -51.91 29.98
C LEU A 7 12.13 -51.27 30.18
N LYS A 8 11.25 -51.10 29.19
CA LYS A 8 10.37 -52.04 28.44
C LYS A 8 9.22 -52.69 29.26
N ARG A 9 8.02 -52.51 28.68
CA ARG A 9 6.82 -53.38 28.65
C ARG A 9 5.95 -53.41 29.90
N MET A 10 4.63 -53.59 29.87
CA MET A 10 3.55 -53.72 28.87
C MET A 10 2.38 -54.20 29.73
N LEU A 11 1.15 -53.67 29.60
CA LEU A 11 -0.03 -54.53 29.74
C LEU A 11 -1.28 -53.89 29.13
N THR A 12 -1.89 -54.71 28.29
CA THR A 12 -3.14 -54.62 27.55
C THR A 12 -4.35 -54.76 28.48
N GLY A 13 -5.47 -54.13 28.14
CA GLY A 13 -6.75 -54.32 28.83
C GLY A 13 -7.93 -53.91 27.94
N THR A 14 -8.36 -54.83 27.08
CA THR A 14 -9.57 -54.75 26.25
C THR A 14 -10.79 -55.15 27.08
N ILE A 15 -11.86 -54.36 27.12
CA ILE A 15 -13.22 -54.84 27.45
C ILE A 15 -14.20 -54.30 26.41
N LEU A 16 -14.89 -55.23 25.76
CA LEU A 16 -15.88 -55.07 24.71
C LEU A 16 -17.30 -55.07 25.31
N ALA A 17 -18.14 -54.18 24.79
CA ALA A 17 -19.56 -54.32 24.42
C ALA A 17 -20.61 -54.72 25.47
N VAL A 18 -21.63 -53.86 25.62
CA VAL A 18 -23.05 -54.26 25.50
C VAL A 18 -23.81 -53.15 24.74
N SER A 19 -24.33 -53.53 23.58
CA SER A 19 -25.25 -52.78 22.74
C SER A 19 -26.70 -53.06 23.16
N THR A 20 -27.54 -52.03 23.21
CA THR A 20 -29.00 -52.17 23.20
C THR A 20 -29.58 -51.38 22.04
N PHE A 21 -30.14 -52.12 21.08
CA PHE A 21 -30.98 -51.64 19.99
C PHE A 21 -32.37 -51.33 20.53
N SER A 22 -32.99 -50.22 20.11
CA SER A 22 -34.43 -50.00 20.24
C SER A 22 -34.95 -49.27 19.00
N LEU A 23 -35.42 -50.09 18.05
CA LEU A 23 -36.53 -49.93 17.12
C LEU A 23 -36.93 -48.51 16.65
N VAL A 24 -36.72 -48.31 15.35
CA VAL A 24 -37.40 -47.37 14.46
C VAL A 24 -38.92 -47.63 14.47
N ALA A 25 -39.71 -46.59 14.69
CA ALA A 25 -41.10 -46.52 14.28
C ALA A 25 -41.24 -45.34 13.30
N CYS A 26 -41.49 -45.66 12.02
CA CYS A 26 -41.93 -44.69 11.04
C CYS A 26 -43.37 -44.27 11.37
N ASN A 27 -43.62 -42.96 11.49
CA ASN A 27 -44.91 -42.43 11.08
C ASN A 27 -44.74 -41.05 10.43
N SER A 28 -45.55 -40.85 9.40
CA SER A 28 -45.54 -39.84 8.36
C SER A 28 -45.61 -38.37 8.81
N SER A 29 -44.80 -37.55 8.15
CA SER A 29 -45.17 -36.30 7.48
C SER A 29 -46.25 -35.41 8.13
N GLU A 30 -45.83 -34.39 8.87
CA GLU A 30 -46.43 -33.05 8.79
C GLU A 30 -45.31 -32.01 8.86
N THR A 31 -45.13 -31.32 7.73
CA THR A 31 -44.36 -30.09 7.59
C THR A 31 -44.84 -29.04 8.58
N ASN A 32 -43.99 -28.66 9.53
CA ASN A 32 -44.07 -27.35 10.16
C ASN A 32 -42.84 -26.55 9.74
N SER A 33 -43.05 -25.73 8.72
CA SER A 33 -42.22 -24.58 8.39
C SER A 33 -42.12 -23.68 9.61
N ALA A 34 -41.02 -23.75 10.33
CA ALA A 34 -40.50 -22.61 11.06
C ALA A 34 -39.57 -21.88 10.08
N ALA A 35 -40.13 -20.97 9.30
CA ALA A 35 -39.36 -19.96 8.61
C ALA A 35 -38.70 -19.08 9.68
N SER A 36 -37.44 -19.39 10.03
CA SER A 36 -36.55 -18.37 10.56
C SER A 36 -36.03 -17.60 9.35
N GLY A 37 -36.70 -16.50 9.02
CA GLY A 37 -36.19 -15.52 8.07
C GLY A 37 -34.97 -14.83 8.65
N GLY A 38 -33.81 -15.48 8.59
CA GLY A 38 -32.53 -14.78 8.57
C GLY A 38 -32.26 -14.39 7.13
N GLU A 39 -31.94 -13.13 6.88
CA GLU A 39 -31.37 -12.72 5.60
C GLU A 39 -30.16 -13.61 5.31
N ASP A 40 -30.09 -14.19 4.10
CA ASP A 40 -28.90 -14.92 3.66
C ASP A 40 -27.75 -13.90 3.58
N VAL A 41 -26.83 -13.97 4.54
CA VAL A 41 -25.69 -13.04 4.62
C VAL A 41 -24.63 -13.46 3.59
N THR A 42 -24.32 -12.58 2.65
CA THR A 42 -23.26 -12.77 1.66
C THR A 42 -21.90 -12.55 2.32
N LYS A 43 -21.02 -13.55 2.21
CA LYS A 43 -19.65 -13.47 2.74
C LYS A 43 -18.68 -13.10 1.65
N ILE A 44 -17.89 -12.06 1.90
CA ILE A 44 -16.78 -11.66 1.03
C ILE A 44 -15.49 -11.60 1.84
N SER A 45 -14.35 -11.77 1.17
CA SER A 45 -13.03 -11.61 1.80
C SER A 45 -12.28 -10.39 1.29
N LEU A 46 -11.66 -9.65 2.22
CA LEU A 46 -10.75 -8.55 1.91
C LEU A 46 -9.32 -8.95 2.24
N TYR A 47 -8.46 -9.00 1.24
CA TYR A 47 -7.03 -9.22 1.41
C TYR A 47 -6.29 -7.90 1.25
N SER A 48 -5.81 -7.34 2.35
CA SER A 48 -5.02 -6.11 2.34
C SER A 48 -3.64 -6.34 2.93
N SER A 49 -2.63 -5.70 2.33
CA SER A 49 -1.25 -5.78 2.78
C SER A 49 -0.73 -4.42 3.21
N GLY A 50 0.08 -4.40 4.27
CA GLY A 50 0.55 -3.12 4.79
C GLY A 50 1.27 -3.22 6.12
N SER A 51 1.41 -2.06 6.74
CA SER A 51 1.85 -1.92 8.13
C SER A 51 0.64 -1.83 9.07
N GLN A 52 0.89 -1.77 10.38
CA GLN A 52 -0.15 -1.79 11.42
C GLN A 52 -1.25 -0.72 11.23
N ASN A 53 -0.91 0.44 10.67
CA ASN A 53 -1.87 1.51 10.40
C ASN A 53 -2.93 1.08 9.36
N VAL A 54 -2.58 0.26 8.37
CA VAL A 54 -3.51 -0.29 7.38
C VAL A 54 -4.43 -1.33 8.03
N GLU A 55 -3.88 -2.21 8.86
CA GLU A 55 -4.67 -3.20 9.61
C GLU A 55 -5.71 -2.51 10.51
N THR A 56 -5.27 -1.53 11.30
CA THR A 56 -6.12 -0.77 12.23
C THR A 56 -7.22 0.02 11.48
N PHE A 57 -6.90 0.53 10.29
CA PHE A 57 -7.87 1.20 9.43
C PHE A 57 -9.00 0.23 9.04
N TRP A 58 -8.67 -0.96 8.55
CA TRP A 58 -9.68 -1.95 8.17
C TRP A 58 -10.47 -2.48 9.36
N GLU A 59 -9.83 -2.70 10.51
CA GLU A 59 -10.51 -3.03 11.78
C GLU A 59 -11.51 -1.95 12.23
N THR A 60 -11.36 -0.71 11.74
CA THR A 60 -12.30 0.39 12.01
C THR A 60 -13.39 0.50 10.95
N VAL A 61 -13.04 0.35 9.67
CA VAL A 61 -13.97 0.54 8.54
C VAL A 61 -14.93 -0.63 8.40
N ILE A 62 -14.46 -1.87 8.54
CA ILE A 62 -15.27 -3.07 8.32
C ILE A 62 -16.47 -3.14 9.28
N PRO A 63 -16.32 -2.96 10.61
CA PRO A 63 -17.48 -2.98 11.50
C PRO A 63 -18.51 -1.88 11.20
N LYS A 64 -18.06 -0.72 10.71
CA LYS A 64 -18.96 0.37 10.28
C LYS A 64 -19.72 0.01 9.00
N PHE A 65 -19.03 -0.63 8.06
CA PHE A 65 -19.65 -1.16 6.84
C PHE A 65 -20.72 -2.20 7.18
N GLU A 66 -20.40 -3.21 7.99
CA GLU A 66 -21.33 -4.25 8.44
C GLU A 66 -22.45 -3.70 9.35
N GLU A 67 -22.27 -2.50 9.91
CA GLU A 67 -23.35 -1.77 10.56
C GLU A 67 -24.36 -1.22 9.56
N ALA A 68 -23.89 -0.68 8.44
CA ALA A 68 -24.71 -0.13 7.36
C ALA A 68 -25.28 -1.20 6.41
N HIS A 69 -24.61 -2.35 6.28
CA HIS A 69 -24.92 -3.44 5.35
C HIS A 69 -25.01 -4.76 6.11
N LYS A 70 -26.18 -5.04 6.69
CA LYS A 70 -26.41 -6.22 7.56
C LYS A 70 -26.47 -7.56 6.82
N ASP A 71 -26.60 -7.47 5.51
CA ASP A 71 -26.63 -8.54 4.53
C ASP A 71 -25.24 -8.97 4.04
N ILE A 72 -24.16 -8.28 4.45
CA ILE A 72 -22.78 -8.57 4.03
C ILE A 72 -21.86 -8.76 5.25
N ASP A 73 -21.04 -9.81 5.22
CA ASP A 73 -20.01 -10.14 6.22
C ASP A 73 -18.63 -10.15 5.55
N VAL A 74 -17.70 -9.35 6.06
CA VAL A 74 -16.38 -9.13 5.45
C VAL A 74 -15.31 -9.84 6.27
N ASN A 75 -14.83 -10.97 5.74
CA ASN A 75 -13.69 -11.67 6.30
C ASN A 75 -12.38 -10.98 5.92
N PHE A 76 -11.83 -10.19 6.84
CA PHE A 76 -10.55 -9.51 6.67
C PHE A 76 -9.35 -10.46 6.83
N VAL A 77 -8.45 -10.44 5.85
CA VAL A 77 -7.17 -11.14 5.89
C VAL A 77 -6.04 -10.12 5.72
N PHE A 78 -5.36 -9.81 6.83
CA PHE A 78 -4.20 -8.93 6.82
C PHE A 78 -2.93 -9.69 6.41
N VAL A 79 -2.17 -9.08 5.49
CA VAL A 79 -0.89 -9.60 5.01
C VAL A 79 0.23 -8.60 5.37
N PRO A 80 1.07 -8.86 6.39
CA PRO A 80 2.13 -7.94 6.76
C PRO A 80 3.09 -7.63 5.60
N SER A 81 3.53 -6.38 5.48
CA SER A 81 4.47 -5.96 4.42
C SER A 81 5.69 -6.88 4.32
N GLY A 82 6.04 -7.27 3.10
CA GLY A 82 7.17 -8.15 2.81
C GLY A 82 6.94 -9.65 3.09
N THR A 83 5.72 -10.06 3.48
CA THR A 83 5.45 -11.47 3.85
C THR A 83 4.47 -12.23 2.94
N GLY A 84 3.74 -11.57 2.02
CA GLY A 84 2.76 -12.32 1.23
C GLY A 84 1.99 -11.62 0.11
N GLY A 85 2.17 -10.33 -0.20
CA GLY A 85 1.41 -9.65 -1.26
C GLY A 85 1.48 -10.38 -2.61
N GLN A 86 2.70 -10.79 -3.00
CA GLN A 86 2.95 -11.60 -4.20
C GLN A 86 2.22 -12.96 -4.14
N ALA A 87 2.18 -13.59 -2.96
CA ALA A 87 1.50 -14.86 -2.79
C ALA A 87 -0.02 -14.74 -2.96
N THR A 88 -0.62 -13.59 -2.62
CA THR A 88 -2.06 -13.33 -2.81
C THR A 88 -2.41 -13.29 -4.29
N ILE A 89 -1.71 -12.47 -5.09
CA ILE A 89 -1.98 -12.38 -6.53
C ILE A 89 -1.63 -13.70 -7.26
N ASP A 90 -0.57 -14.39 -6.84
CA ASP A 90 -0.23 -15.72 -7.38
C ASP A 90 -1.33 -16.75 -7.11
N ARG A 91 -2.01 -16.67 -5.95
CA ARG A 91 -3.17 -17.52 -5.64
C ARG A 91 -4.35 -17.22 -6.55
N ILE A 92 -4.65 -15.94 -6.81
CA ILE A 92 -5.72 -15.54 -7.74
C ILE A 92 -5.43 -16.08 -9.15
N VAL A 93 -4.20 -15.88 -9.64
CA VAL A 93 -3.76 -16.40 -10.95
C VAL A 93 -3.84 -17.93 -11.03
N ALA A 94 -3.36 -18.63 -10.00
CA ALA A 94 -3.40 -20.09 -9.95
C ALA A 94 -4.84 -20.62 -9.93
N ALA A 95 -5.74 -19.96 -9.20
CA ALA A 95 -7.15 -20.31 -9.15
C ALA A 95 -7.83 -20.14 -10.53
N LYS A 96 -7.59 -19.01 -11.22
CA LYS A 96 -8.07 -18.77 -12.59
C LYS A 96 -7.56 -19.84 -13.56
N LYS A 97 -6.24 -20.13 -13.55
CA LYS A 97 -5.64 -21.18 -14.40
C LYS A 97 -6.22 -22.57 -14.13
N ALA A 98 -6.64 -22.83 -12.91
CA ALA A 98 -7.27 -24.09 -12.51
C ALA A 98 -8.80 -24.10 -12.70
N ASN A 99 -9.41 -22.99 -13.16
CA ASN A 99 -10.85 -22.78 -13.20
C ASN A 99 -11.52 -23.10 -11.84
N LYS A 100 -10.96 -22.52 -10.77
CA LYS A 100 -11.42 -22.65 -9.39
C LYS A 100 -11.60 -21.27 -8.76
N ASP A 101 -12.39 -21.24 -7.71
CA ASP A 101 -12.50 -20.08 -6.84
C ASP A 101 -11.19 -19.84 -6.08
N SER A 102 -10.76 -18.59 -6.02
CA SER A 102 -9.60 -18.18 -5.23
C SER A 102 -9.95 -18.01 -3.74
N GLU A 103 -11.24 -17.88 -3.41
CA GLU A 103 -11.81 -17.44 -2.14
C GLU A 103 -11.35 -16.03 -1.72
N ILE A 104 -10.82 -15.25 -2.68
CA ILE A 104 -10.44 -13.83 -2.53
C ILE A 104 -11.47 -13.02 -3.32
N ASP A 105 -12.17 -12.09 -2.65
CA ASP A 105 -13.17 -11.23 -3.29
C ASP A 105 -12.62 -9.85 -3.59
N ILE A 106 -11.94 -9.25 -2.61
CA ILE A 106 -11.35 -7.93 -2.72
C ILE A 106 -9.86 -8.05 -2.43
N TYR A 107 -9.06 -7.50 -3.32
CA TYR A 107 -7.61 -7.52 -3.24
C TYR A 107 -7.05 -6.08 -3.22
N GLU A 108 -6.26 -5.75 -2.21
CA GLU A 108 -5.43 -4.54 -2.24
C GLU A 108 -4.15 -4.81 -3.03
N GLY A 109 -4.03 -4.16 -4.19
CA GLY A 109 -2.93 -4.33 -5.12
C GLY A 109 -2.33 -3.01 -5.62
N ALA A 110 -1.45 -3.13 -6.61
CA ALA A 110 -0.81 -2.02 -7.31
C ALA A 110 -1.11 -2.06 -8.81
N LEU A 111 -0.73 -1.01 -9.54
CA LEU A 111 -0.90 -0.96 -11.01
C LEU A 111 -0.21 -2.13 -11.74
N ALA A 112 0.88 -2.65 -11.19
CA ALA A 112 1.55 -3.83 -11.74
C ALA A 112 0.63 -5.07 -11.77
N ASP A 113 -0.28 -5.21 -10.79
CA ASP A 113 -1.23 -6.32 -10.75
C ASP A 113 -2.34 -6.18 -11.79
N ILE A 114 -2.69 -4.95 -12.17
CA ILE A 114 -3.61 -4.65 -13.28
C ILE A 114 -2.99 -5.05 -14.61
N ILE A 115 -1.71 -4.69 -14.83
CA ILE A 115 -0.96 -5.10 -16.03
C ILE A 115 -0.89 -6.64 -16.09
N ARG A 116 -0.53 -7.28 -14.97
CA ARG A 116 -0.51 -8.73 -14.87
C ARG A 116 -1.88 -9.36 -15.13
N SER A 117 -2.96 -8.71 -14.67
CA SER A 117 -4.32 -9.16 -14.93
C SER A 117 -4.63 -9.23 -16.42
N GLU A 118 -4.19 -8.25 -17.21
CA GLU A 118 -4.31 -8.26 -18.67
C GLU A 118 -3.58 -9.46 -19.29
N GLU A 119 -2.32 -9.72 -18.88
CA GLU A 119 -1.51 -10.84 -19.35
C GLU A 119 -2.12 -12.21 -19.02
N GLU A 120 -2.82 -12.31 -17.89
CA GLU A 120 -3.44 -13.55 -17.41
C GLU A 120 -4.89 -13.72 -17.91
N GLY A 121 -5.37 -12.83 -18.80
CA GLY A 121 -6.70 -12.91 -19.41
C GLY A 121 -7.85 -12.40 -18.52
N GLY A 122 -7.57 -11.42 -17.67
CA GLY A 122 -8.51 -10.71 -16.80
C GLY A 122 -8.70 -11.37 -15.43
N LEU A 123 -8.20 -10.78 -14.35
CA LEU A 123 -8.36 -11.29 -12.98
C LEU A 123 -9.44 -10.56 -12.17
N PHE A 124 -9.84 -9.37 -12.63
CA PHE A 124 -10.69 -8.46 -11.88
C PHE A 124 -11.92 -8.06 -12.69
N TYR A 125 -13.02 -7.76 -11.99
CA TYR A 125 -14.21 -7.19 -12.60
C TYR A 125 -13.94 -5.76 -13.06
N GLU A 126 -14.49 -5.40 -14.22
CA GLU A 126 -14.59 -3.99 -14.63
C GLU A 126 -15.60 -3.28 -13.73
N LEU A 127 -15.19 -2.12 -13.22
CA LEU A 127 -15.95 -1.30 -12.30
C LEU A 127 -16.65 -0.20 -13.08
N SER A 128 -17.88 0.14 -12.68
CA SER A 128 -18.65 1.18 -13.35
C SER A 128 -19.53 1.96 -12.38
N THR A 129 -19.90 3.18 -12.77
CA THR A 129 -20.84 4.03 -12.01
C THR A 129 -22.26 3.48 -11.95
N ASP A 130 -22.55 2.39 -12.67
CA ASP A 130 -23.84 1.71 -12.58
C ASP A 130 -23.95 0.91 -11.28
N SER A 131 -22.89 0.19 -10.89
CA SER A 131 -22.80 -0.57 -9.63
C SER A 131 -22.17 0.20 -8.47
N ILE A 132 -21.19 1.06 -8.74
CA ILE A 132 -20.43 1.81 -7.72
C ILE A 132 -20.63 3.31 -7.96
N LYS A 133 -21.66 3.90 -7.33
CA LYS A 133 -22.04 5.31 -7.56
C LYS A 133 -20.91 6.28 -7.22
N ASN A 134 -20.23 6.04 -6.11
CA ASN A 134 -19.15 6.89 -5.62
C ASN A 134 -17.89 6.86 -6.49
N LEU A 135 -17.82 6.05 -7.57
CA LEU A 135 -16.77 6.21 -8.59
C LEU A 135 -16.78 7.63 -9.20
N GLU A 136 -17.92 8.31 -9.23
CA GLU A 136 -18.00 9.71 -9.69
C GLU A 136 -17.16 10.68 -8.83
N ASN A 137 -16.87 10.28 -7.59
CA ASN A 137 -16.06 11.05 -6.65
C ASN A 137 -14.55 10.88 -6.90
N VAL A 138 -14.12 9.87 -7.66
CA VAL A 138 -12.71 9.57 -7.93
C VAL A 138 -12.18 10.48 -9.04
N GLN A 139 -10.90 10.85 -8.98
CA GLN A 139 -10.23 11.57 -10.08
C GLN A 139 -10.18 10.67 -11.34
N ALA A 140 -10.55 11.22 -12.50
CA ALA A 140 -10.71 10.45 -13.73
C ALA A 140 -9.42 9.74 -14.13
N GLU A 141 -8.28 10.42 -13.94
CA GLU A 141 -6.94 9.92 -14.25
C GLU A 141 -6.60 8.65 -13.46
N ASN A 142 -7.14 8.50 -12.23
CA ASN A 142 -6.94 7.29 -11.44
C ASN A 142 -7.76 6.10 -11.97
N LEU A 143 -8.97 6.34 -12.50
CA LEU A 143 -9.79 5.28 -13.10
C LEU A 143 -9.25 4.87 -14.48
N GLU A 144 -8.87 5.85 -15.29
CA GLU A 144 -8.23 5.61 -16.58
C GLU A 144 -6.90 4.85 -16.41
N GLY A 145 -6.09 5.26 -15.43
CA GLY A 145 -4.82 4.61 -15.10
C GLY A 145 -4.96 3.16 -14.62
N THR A 146 -6.14 2.76 -14.12
CA THR A 146 -6.44 1.39 -13.70
C THR A 146 -7.25 0.60 -14.71
N GLN A 147 -7.56 1.18 -15.88
CA GLN A 147 -8.48 0.60 -16.88
C GLN A 147 -9.84 0.25 -16.26
N ASN A 148 -10.33 1.06 -15.32
CA ASN A 148 -11.55 0.82 -14.53
C ASN A 148 -11.54 -0.50 -13.73
N LEU A 149 -10.39 -1.11 -13.45
CA LEU A 149 -10.31 -2.37 -12.69
C LEU A 149 -10.11 -2.18 -11.19
N ALA A 150 -9.88 -0.94 -10.74
CA ALA A 150 -9.58 -0.68 -9.34
C ALA A 150 -9.99 0.71 -8.85
N VAL A 151 -10.32 0.79 -7.55
CA VAL A 151 -10.60 2.05 -6.85
C VAL A 151 -9.41 2.47 -5.99
N PRO A 152 -8.93 3.72 -6.09
CA PRO A 152 -7.97 4.24 -5.13
C PRO A 152 -8.72 4.50 -3.81
N TYR A 153 -8.26 3.94 -2.69
CA TYR A 153 -8.91 4.21 -1.39
C TYR A 153 -8.11 5.15 -0.50
N ARG A 154 -6.78 5.13 -0.65
CA ARG A 154 -5.83 6.04 0.01
C ARG A 154 -4.66 6.27 -0.93
N ALA A 155 -3.95 7.38 -0.79
CA ALA A 155 -2.66 7.59 -1.43
C ALA A 155 -1.67 8.27 -0.50
N SER A 156 -0.40 8.18 -0.84
CA SER A 156 0.62 9.05 -0.28
C SER A 156 1.71 9.30 -1.30
N SER A 157 2.50 10.35 -1.06
CA SER A 157 3.67 10.65 -1.87
C SER A 157 4.86 10.98 -1.00
N VAL A 158 6.04 10.81 -1.59
CA VAL A 158 7.24 11.36 -1.01
C VAL A 158 7.24 12.87 -1.22
N VAL A 159 7.71 13.59 -0.23
CA VAL A 159 7.82 15.05 -0.16
C VAL A 159 9.12 15.40 0.56
N LEU A 160 9.54 16.67 0.52
CA LEU A 160 10.60 17.15 1.40
C LEU A 160 10.01 17.50 2.77
N ALA A 161 10.54 16.89 3.82
CA ALA A 161 10.34 17.35 5.19
C ALA A 161 11.55 18.17 5.62
N TYR A 162 11.32 19.37 6.17
CA TYR A 162 12.39 20.29 6.52
C TYR A 162 12.11 21.05 7.82
N ASN A 163 13.18 21.43 8.51
CA ASN A 163 13.13 22.31 9.66
C ASN A 163 13.02 23.77 9.20
N SER A 164 11.84 24.37 9.34
CA SER A 164 11.57 25.74 8.90
C SER A 164 12.35 26.81 9.67
N ASP A 165 12.97 26.51 10.82
CA ASP A 165 13.89 27.43 11.49
C ASP A 165 15.24 27.53 10.78
N LYS A 166 15.63 26.49 10.04
CA LYS A 166 16.94 26.34 9.41
C LYS A 166 16.88 26.52 7.90
N VAL A 167 15.83 26.02 7.26
CA VAL A 167 15.62 26.15 5.83
C VAL A 167 14.66 27.31 5.56
N LYS A 168 15.19 28.43 5.07
CA LYS A 168 14.40 29.60 4.67
C LYS A 168 14.18 29.65 3.16
N ASP A 169 15.21 29.33 2.40
CA ASP A 169 15.14 29.16 0.95
C ASP A 169 14.81 27.70 0.65
N VAL A 170 13.51 27.39 0.60
CA VAL A 170 13.00 26.03 0.40
C VAL A 170 13.05 25.67 -1.08
N PRO A 171 13.74 24.58 -1.47
CA PRO A 171 13.83 24.19 -2.87
C PRO A 171 12.47 23.71 -3.39
N THR A 172 12.12 24.15 -4.59
CA THR A 172 10.90 23.80 -5.31
C THR A 172 11.16 22.95 -6.54
N THR A 173 12.43 22.74 -6.91
CA THR A 173 12.85 21.89 -8.03
C THR A 173 14.02 21.00 -7.64
N ALA A 174 14.29 19.95 -8.42
CA ALA A 174 15.46 19.09 -8.22
C ALA A 174 16.80 19.85 -8.33
N ALA A 175 16.88 20.82 -9.24
CA ALA A 175 18.08 21.65 -9.41
C ALA A 175 18.32 22.55 -8.18
N GLU A 176 17.27 23.16 -7.63
CA GLU A 176 17.35 23.94 -6.40
C GLU A 176 17.71 23.06 -5.20
N LEU A 177 17.17 21.85 -5.13
CA LEU A 177 17.49 20.90 -4.07
C LEU A 177 18.97 20.50 -4.12
N ASN A 178 19.50 20.16 -5.30
CA ASN A 178 20.92 19.83 -5.47
C ASN A 178 21.81 21.01 -5.04
N ALA A 179 21.50 22.22 -5.48
CA ALA A 179 22.22 23.43 -5.08
C ALA A 179 22.11 23.72 -3.58
N TRP A 180 20.97 23.41 -2.95
CA TRP A 180 20.79 23.53 -1.50
C TRP A 180 21.69 22.53 -0.76
N ILE A 181 21.75 21.28 -1.21
CA ILE A 181 22.61 20.24 -0.60
C ILE A 181 24.08 20.63 -0.69
N GLU A 182 24.56 21.12 -1.84
CA GLU A 182 25.93 21.59 -2.01
C GLU A 182 26.29 22.75 -1.07
N LYS A 183 25.37 23.68 -0.85
CA LYS A 183 25.58 24.84 0.04
C LYS A 183 25.48 24.48 1.53
N ASN A 184 24.87 23.34 1.86
CA ASN A 184 24.61 22.92 3.24
C ASN A 184 25.15 21.51 3.51
N PRO A 185 26.49 21.31 3.41
CA PRO A 185 27.09 19.99 3.54
C PRO A 185 26.77 19.34 4.90
N GLY A 186 26.34 18.09 4.86
CA GLY A 186 25.95 17.29 6.02
C GLY A 186 24.53 17.56 6.55
N ARG A 187 23.78 18.49 5.95
CA ARG A 187 22.45 18.90 6.43
C ARG A 187 21.28 18.26 5.67
N PHE A 188 21.57 17.41 4.70
CA PHE A 188 20.59 16.57 4.00
C PHE A 188 20.87 15.09 4.22
N ALA A 189 19.82 14.29 4.37
CA ALA A 189 19.93 12.84 4.33
C ALA A 189 18.76 12.23 3.55
N TYR A 190 19.03 11.13 2.85
CA TYR A 190 18.01 10.20 2.39
C TYR A 190 18.36 8.79 2.89
N ASN A 191 17.35 7.97 3.15
CA ASN A 191 17.55 6.63 3.68
C ASN A 191 18.06 5.69 2.58
N ASP A 192 18.72 4.59 2.96
CA ASP A 192 19.09 3.54 2.02
C ASP A 192 17.84 3.09 1.24
N PRO A 193 17.83 3.27 -0.09
CA PRO A 193 16.65 3.06 -0.91
C PRO A 193 16.25 1.58 -1.01
N ASN A 194 17.16 0.65 -0.72
CA ASN A 194 16.84 -0.78 -0.64
C ASN A 194 16.02 -1.13 0.62
N THR A 195 15.92 -0.20 1.58
CA THR A 195 15.27 -0.46 2.88
C THR A 195 14.14 0.50 3.21
N GLY A 196 13.88 1.53 2.39
CA GLY A 196 12.78 2.46 2.60
C GLY A 196 12.42 3.26 1.34
N GLY A 197 11.12 3.40 1.10
CA GLY A 197 10.57 4.01 -0.11
C GLY A 197 10.89 5.49 -0.31
N ALA A 198 11.14 6.27 0.76
CA ALA A 198 11.45 7.70 0.61
C ALA A 198 12.81 7.91 -0.11
N GLY A 199 13.83 7.17 0.31
CA GLY A 199 15.12 7.10 -0.39
C GLY A 199 15.02 6.53 -1.80
N SER A 200 14.19 5.49 -2.00
CA SER A 200 13.96 4.90 -3.33
C SER A 200 13.35 5.94 -4.28
N SER A 201 12.31 6.66 -3.85
CA SER A 201 11.69 7.75 -4.60
C SER A 201 12.67 8.87 -4.92
N PHE A 202 13.54 9.25 -3.97
CA PHE A 202 14.56 10.26 -4.19
C PHE A 202 15.58 9.85 -5.26
N VAL A 203 16.14 8.64 -5.16
CA VAL A 203 17.10 8.09 -6.13
C VAL A 203 16.47 7.96 -7.51
N LEU A 204 15.27 7.37 -7.57
CA LEU A 204 14.51 7.20 -8.80
C LEU A 204 14.22 8.55 -9.46
N SER A 205 13.72 9.52 -8.69
CA SER A 205 13.41 10.86 -9.20
C SER A 205 14.66 11.57 -9.69
N THR A 206 15.78 11.48 -8.97
CA THR A 206 17.06 12.08 -9.38
C THR A 206 17.52 11.52 -10.73
N VAL A 207 17.38 10.21 -10.94
CA VAL A 207 17.83 9.57 -12.18
C VAL A 207 16.89 9.83 -13.34
N TYR A 208 15.59 9.71 -13.12
CA TYR A 208 14.58 9.84 -14.18
C TYR A 208 14.28 11.28 -14.57
N ASN A 209 14.63 12.28 -13.74
CA ASN A 209 14.61 13.69 -14.15
C ASN A 209 15.61 14.00 -15.27
N GLU A 210 16.59 13.12 -15.51
CA GLU A 210 17.60 13.27 -16.55
C GLU A 210 17.24 12.54 -17.86
N LEU A 211 16.06 11.93 -17.90
CA LEU A 211 15.55 11.15 -19.04
C LEU A 211 14.37 11.88 -19.70
N ASP A 212 13.88 11.34 -20.82
CA ASP A 212 12.67 11.84 -21.48
C ASP A 212 11.44 11.71 -20.56
N ASP A 213 10.47 12.62 -20.70
CA ASP A 213 9.29 12.72 -19.82
C ASP A 213 8.50 11.40 -19.68
N ASN A 214 8.46 10.57 -20.73
CA ASN A 214 7.75 9.28 -20.71
C ASN A 214 8.55 8.14 -20.06
N ALA A 215 9.80 8.35 -19.64
CA ALA A 215 10.67 7.31 -19.08
C ALA A 215 10.05 6.57 -17.90
N MET A 216 9.25 7.26 -17.08
CA MET A 216 8.55 6.68 -15.93
C MET A 216 7.55 5.57 -16.31
N ASN A 217 7.15 5.49 -17.59
CA ASN A 217 6.21 4.50 -18.13
C ASN A 217 6.86 3.46 -19.05
N VAL A 218 8.19 3.44 -19.13
CA VAL A 218 8.94 2.49 -19.96
C VAL A 218 9.44 1.34 -19.11
N GLN A 219 9.21 0.10 -19.54
CA GLN A 219 9.73 -1.12 -18.89
C GLN A 219 10.93 -1.73 -19.65
N ASP A 220 11.27 -1.22 -20.83
CA ASP A 220 12.38 -1.72 -21.64
C ASP A 220 13.72 -1.44 -20.95
N GLU A 221 14.47 -2.51 -20.63
CA GLU A 221 15.78 -2.46 -19.96
C GLU A 221 16.83 -1.64 -20.72
N SER A 222 16.66 -1.36 -22.01
CA SER A 222 17.56 -0.49 -22.76
C SER A 222 17.65 0.93 -22.17
N ILE A 223 16.63 1.38 -21.44
CA ILE A 223 16.63 2.67 -20.74
C ILE A 223 17.71 2.76 -19.66
N MET A 224 18.15 1.62 -19.12
CA MET A 224 19.21 1.56 -18.10
C MET A 224 20.52 2.17 -18.61
N LYS A 225 20.76 2.15 -19.93
CA LYS A 225 21.95 2.76 -20.57
C LYS A 225 21.97 4.29 -20.48
N SER A 226 20.84 4.91 -20.15
CA SER A 226 20.71 6.36 -20.02
C SER A 226 20.81 6.83 -18.56
N TRP A 227 20.99 5.93 -17.58
CA TRP A 227 21.04 6.29 -16.16
C TRP A 227 22.33 6.98 -15.73
N ASP A 228 23.39 6.92 -16.53
CA ASP A 228 24.74 7.41 -16.18
C ASP A 228 24.74 8.85 -15.62
N LYS A 229 23.96 9.76 -16.23
CA LYS A 229 23.88 11.15 -15.79
C LYS A 229 23.28 11.28 -14.40
N GLY A 230 22.17 10.60 -14.15
CA GLY A 230 21.49 10.57 -12.85
C GLY A 230 22.34 9.93 -11.76
N ILE A 231 23.02 8.82 -12.08
CA ILE A 231 23.94 8.14 -11.16
C ILE A 231 25.13 9.04 -10.83
N GLN A 232 25.65 9.80 -11.80
CA GLN A 232 26.74 10.73 -11.57
C GLN A 232 26.32 11.88 -10.63
N ILE A 233 25.11 12.43 -10.78
CA ILE A 233 24.57 13.43 -9.84
C ILE A 233 24.54 12.88 -8.40
N LEU A 234 24.07 11.64 -8.20
CA LEU A 234 24.02 11.02 -6.88
C LEU A 234 25.42 10.82 -6.27
N LYS A 235 26.41 10.45 -7.09
CA LYS A 235 27.81 10.33 -6.65
C LYS A 235 28.42 11.67 -6.25
N ASP A 236 28.20 12.70 -7.06
CA ASP A 236 28.73 14.04 -6.80
C ASP A 236 28.08 14.68 -5.57
N MET A 237 26.83 14.31 -5.28
CA MET A 237 26.10 14.73 -4.09
C MET A 237 26.60 14.05 -2.81
N ALA A 238 27.02 12.79 -2.87
CA ALA A 238 27.30 11.96 -1.70
C ALA A 238 28.23 12.60 -0.64
N PRO A 239 29.33 13.28 -1.00
CA PRO A 239 30.20 13.95 -0.03
C PRO A 239 29.50 15.05 0.80
N ASN A 240 28.44 15.67 0.27
CA ASN A 240 27.66 16.73 0.91
C ASN A 240 26.49 16.19 1.74
N LEU A 241 26.25 14.88 1.74
CA LEU A 241 25.19 14.26 2.54
C LEU A 241 25.59 14.10 4.00
N TYR A 242 24.63 13.77 4.85
CA TYR A 242 24.83 13.42 6.24
C TYR A 242 26.01 12.46 6.42
N LYS A 243 26.97 12.86 7.26
CA LYS A 243 28.23 12.13 7.52
C LYS A 243 28.96 11.69 6.23
N SER A 244 28.93 12.53 5.19
CA SER A 244 29.62 12.30 3.91
C SER A 244 29.17 11.01 3.21
N GLY A 245 27.86 10.80 3.14
CA GLY A 245 27.27 9.67 2.39
C GLY A 245 26.84 8.49 3.27
N VAL A 246 26.50 8.73 4.55
CA VAL A 246 25.84 7.71 5.37
C VAL A 246 24.35 7.71 5.07
N TYR A 247 23.83 6.57 4.62
CA TYR A 247 22.42 6.36 4.31
C TYR A 247 21.73 5.60 5.45
N PRO A 248 20.88 6.26 6.28
CA PRO A 248 20.16 5.60 7.36
C PRO A 248 19.27 4.46 6.85
N LYS A 249 19.06 3.42 7.65
CA LYS A 249 18.19 2.31 7.28
C LYS A 249 16.73 2.65 7.52
N LYS A 250 15.85 2.26 6.59
CA LYS A 250 14.39 2.49 6.61
C LYS A 250 14.01 3.98 6.62
N ASN A 251 12.75 4.28 6.29
CA ASN A 251 12.23 5.66 6.30
C ASN A 251 12.40 6.32 7.68
N GLN A 252 12.18 5.58 8.77
CA GLN A 252 12.31 6.13 10.12
C GLN A 252 13.72 6.64 10.43
N GLY A 253 14.76 6.00 9.87
CA GLY A 253 16.14 6.39 10.14
C GLY A 253 16.46 7.83 9.74
N THR A 254 15.92 8.33 8.62
CA THR A 254 16.09 9.75 8.25
C THR A 254 15.16 10.68 9.02
N VAL A 255 13.94 10.24 9.33
CA VAL A 255 13.02 11.01 10.16
C VAL A 255 13.59 11.25 11.57
N ASP A 256 14.24 10.27 12.16
CA ASP A 256 14.93 10.41 13.45
C ASP A 256 16.07 11.44 13.38
N LEU A 257 16.83 11.48 12.28
CA LEU A 257 17.87 12.50 12.09
C LEU A 257 17.28 13.91 12.02
N LEU A 258 16.15 14.08 11.31
CA LEU A 258 15.45 15.36 11.23
C LEU A 258 14.89 15.76 12.61
N ALA A 259 14.25 14.82 13.31
CA ALA A 259 13.68 15.04 14.64
C ALA A 259 14.75 15.49 15.66
N ASN A 260 15.95 14.89 15.59
CA ASN A 260 17.09 15.21 16.45
C ASN A 260 17.87 16.45 15.98
N GLY A 261 17.51 17.05 14.84
CA GLY A 261 18.21 18.21 14.27
C GLY A 261 19.62 17.91 13.75
N GLU A 262 19.94 16.63 13.50
CA GLU A 262 21.20 16.21 12.88
C GLU A 262 21.26 16.61 11.41
N VAL A 263 20.10 16.69 10.76
CA VAL A 263 19.89 17.23 9.40
C VAL A 263 18.74 18.23 9.41
N ASP A 264 18.66 19.07 8.39
CA ASP A 264 17.60 20.09 8.27
C ASP A 264 16.54 19.75 7.23
N MET A 265 16.82 18.78 6.35
CA MET A 265 15.92 18.40 5.27
C MET A 265 16.15 16.94 4.86
N ILE A 266 15.05 16.23 4.58
CA ILE A 266 15.04 14.85 4.11
C ILE A 266 13.89 14.65 3.11
N PRO A 267 13.96 13.66 2.20
CA PRO A 267 12.75 13.10 1.60
C PRO A 267 12.03 12.23 2.65
N ALA A 268 10.71 12.34 2.74
CA ALA A 268 9.86 11.56 3.63
C ALA A 268 8.52 11.25 2.97
N TRP A 269 7.90 10.12 3.34
CA TRP A 269 6.50 9.90 2.99
C TRP A 269 5.61 10.90 3.74
N SER A 270 4.69 11.53 3.01
CA SER A 270 3.76 12.55 3.51
C SER A 270 2.95 12.06 4.70
N ASP A 271 2.34 10.88 4.60
CA ASP A 271 1.56 10.24 5.66
C ASP A 271 2.38 10.08 6.96
N MET A 272 3.56 9.49 6.86
CA MET A 272 4.45 9.24 8.00
C MET A 272 4.95 10.55 8.63
N ALA A 273 5.24 11.56 7.81
CA ALA A 273 5.69 12.85 8.32
C ALA A 273 4.55 13.63 9.00
N LEU A 274 3.35 13.62 8.41
CA LEU A 274 2.15 14.25 8.99
C LEU A 274 1.74 13.57 10.30
N GLU A 275 1.77 12.24 10.35
CA GLU A 275 1.52 11.46 11.57
C GLU A 275 2.46 11.87 12.70
N GLN A 276 3.76 11.95 12.41
CA GLN A 276 4.78 12.27 13.42
C GLN A 276 4.78 13.74 13.83
N ILE A 277 4.41 14.66 12.94
CA ILE A 277 4.13 16.06 13.30
C ILE A 277 2.93 16.12 14.26
N ASN A 278 1.83 15.46 13.91
CA ASN A 278 0.62 15.46 14.75
C ASN A 278 0.86 14.81 16.13
N SER A 279 1.65 13.74 16.16
CA SER A 279 2.05 13.02 17.38
C SER A 279 3.16 13.71 18.17
N LYS A 280 3.67 14.87 17.70
CA LYS A 280 4.77 15.63 18.30
C LYS A 280 6.09 14.85 18.43
N LEU A 281 6.28 13.85 17.58
CA LEU A 281 7.54 13.13 17.43
C LEU A 281 8.51 13.90 16.53
N LEU A 282 7.98 14.63 15.55
CA LEU A 282 8.69 15.66 14.83
C LEU A 282 8.47 17.03 15.49
N PRO A 283 9.47 17.92 15.52
CA PRO A 283 9.30 19.28 16.02
C PRO A 283 8.22 20.05 15.25
N ASP A 284 7.50 20.96 15.92
CA ASP A 284 6.47 21.82 15.31
C ASP A 284 7.01 22.72 14.18
N THR A 285 8.33 22.92 14.15
CA THR A 285 9.05 23.65 13.09
C THR A 285 9.19 22.82 11.81
N THR A 286 8.86 21.53 11.83
CA THR A 286 8.87 20.69 10.64
C THR A 286 7.76 21.11 9.70
N LYS A 287 8.12 21.38 8.46
CA LYS A 287 7.21 21.69 7.37
C LYS A 287 7.48 20.74 6.21
N LEU A 288 6.45 20.57 5.38
CA LEU A 288 6.50 19.69 4.21
C LEU A 288 6.39 20.56 2.95
N THR A 289 7.02 20.10 1.86
CA THR A 289 6.79 20.67 0.53
C THR A 289 6.98 19.60 -0.53
N GLN A 290 6.19 19.67 -1.60
CA GLN A 290 6.49 18.96 -2.84
C GLN A 290 7.46 19.80 -3.71
N ILE A 291 8.14 19.15 -4.66
CA ILE A 291 8.96 19.80 -5.69
C ILE A 291 8.39 19.54 -7.09
N ASP A 292 8.91 20.22 -8.11
CA ASP A 292 8.56 20.01 -9.51
C ASP A 292 9.81 19.58 -10.34
N PRO A 293 9.75 18.47 -11.09
CA PRO A 293 8.70 17.44 -11.07
C PRO A 293 8.57 16.77 -9.69
N ALA A 294 7.34 16.41 -9.31
CA ALA A 294 7.04 15.79 -8.02
C ALA A 294 7.85 14.50 -7.77
N PHE A 295 8.16 14.22 -6.51
CA PHE A 295 8.63 12.89 -6.13
C PHE A 295 7.57 11.83 -6.42
N THR A 296 8.01 10.56 -6.39
CA THR A 296 7.07 9.46 -6.62
C THR A 296 6.15 9.23 -5.43
N GLY A 297 4.98 8.72 -5.76
CA GLY A 297 3.90 8.39 -4.85
C GLY A 297 2.82 7.61 -5.61
N GLY A 298 1.70 7.38 -4.95
CA GLY A 298 0.60 6.71 -5.59
C GLY A 298 -0.48 6.29 -4.62
N PRO A 299 -1.65 5.96 -5.16
CA PRO A 299 -2.70 5.32 -4.40
C PRO A 299 -2.39 3.83 -4.14
N ALA A 300 -2.94 3.33 -3.04
CA ALA A 300 -3.23 1.91 -2.89
C ALA A 300 -4.62 1.65 -3.47
N TYR A 301 -4.73 0.55 -4.24
CA TYR A 301 -5.92 0.24 -5.01
C TYR A 301 -6.63 -0.98 -4.46
N LEU A 302 -7.96 -0.96 -4.44
CA LEU A 302 -8.79 -2.15 -4.21
C LEU A 302 -9.36 -2.63 -5.55
N MET A 303 -9.23 -3.92 -5.80
CA MET A 303 -9.75 -4.60 -6.99
C MET A 303 -10.77 -5.66 -6.57
N ALA A 304 -11.90 -5.74 -7.29
CA ALA A 304 -12.84 -6.84 -7.13
C ALA A 304 -12.41 -8.01 -8.02
N VAL A 305 -12.12 -9.17 -7.42
CA VAL A 305 -11.65 -10.37 -8.12
C VAL A 305 -12.81 -11.01 -8.89
N ASP A 306 -12.56 -11.37 -10.15
CA ASP A 306 -13.52 -12.14 -10.93
C ASP A 306 -13.58 -13.60 -10.44
N ASN A 307 -14.53 -13.87 -9.54
CA ASN A 307 -14.77 -15.16 -8.91
C ASN A 307 -15.91 -15.97 -9.58
N GLY A 308 -16.56 -15.38 -10.60
CA GLY A 308 -17.71 -15.95 -11.30
C GLY A 308 -19.00 -16.06 -10.46
N ASN A 309 -19.13 -15.32 -9.35
CA ASN A 309 -20.26 -15.35 -8.45
C ASN A 309 -20.91 -13.94 -8.32
N ASP A 310 -22.13 -13.80 -8.84
CA ASP A 310 -22.83 -12.51 -8.90
C ASP A 310 -23.12 -11.90 -7.52
N GLU A 311 -23.51 -12.71 -6.53
CA GLU A 311 -23.79 -12.21 -5.17
C GLU A 311 -22.52 -11.64 -4.52
N ARG A 312 -21.38 -12.34 -4.64
CA ARG A 312 -20.09 -11.88 -4.11
C ARG A 312 -19.55 -10.68 -4.89
N LYS A 313 -19.82 -10.60 -6.20
CA LYS A 313 -19.52 -9.43 -7.01
C LYS A 313 -20.29 -8.21 -6.50
N GLU A 314 -21.62 -8.30 -6.38
CA GLU A 314 -22.46 -7.19 -5.91
C GLU A 314 -22.08 -6.75 -4.48
N ALA A 315 -21.80 -7.70 -3.58
CA ALA A 315 -21.30 -7.39 -2.25
C ALA A 315 -19.93 -6.70 -2.27
N SER A 316 -19.03 -7.11 -3.17
CA SER A 316 -17.72 -6.47 -3.34
C SER A 316 -17.87 -5.05 -3.89
N GLU A 317 -18.68 -4.84 -4.92
CA GLU A 317 -18.98 -3.51 -5.47
C GLU A 317 -19.60 -2.59 -4.42
N THR A 318 -20.51 -3.12 -3.59
CA THR A 318 -21.10 -2.38 -2.45
C THR A 318 -20.05 -1.95 -1.43
N PHE A 319 -19.10 -2.82 -1.10
CA PHE A 319 -17.97 -2.46 -0.23
C PHE A 319 -17.06 -1.40 -0.86
N LEU A 320 -16.73 -1.53 -2.14
CA LEU A 320 -15.93 -0.55 -2.86
C LEU A 320 -16.62 0.82 -2.92
N ASP A 321 -17.95 0.85 -3.10
CA ASP A 321 -18.75 2.07 -3.07
C ASP A 321 -18.70 2.75 -1.69
N TYR A 322 -18.87 1.96 -0.63
CA TYR A 322 -18.80 2.45 0.75
C TYR A 322 -17.44 3.04 1.11
N VAL A 323 -16.35 2.42 0.64
CA VAL A 323 -14.97 2.91 0.87
C VAL A 323 -14.74 4.30 0.26
N LEU A 324 -15.47 4.65 -0.80
CA LEU A 324 -15.39 5.95 -1.48
C LEU A 324 -16.33 7.01 -0.90
N THR A 325 -17.04 6.73 0.20
CA THR A 325 -17.85 7.72 0.90
C THR A 325 -16.98 8.78 1.59
N GLN A 326 -17.49 10.01 1.73
CA GLN A 326 -16.77 11.09 2.43
C GLN A 326 -16.40 10.71 3.87
N ASP A 327 -17.25 9.96 4.58
CA ASP A 327 -16.98 9.54 5.95
C ASP A 327 -15.79 8.59 6.05
N VAL A 328 -15.70 7.60 5.16
CA VAL A 328 -14.53 6.69 5.10
C VAL A 328 -13.29 7.45 4.63
N GLN A 329 -13.42 8.34 3.65
CA GLN A 329 -12.32 9.13 3.14
C GLN A 329 -11.80 10.16 4.16
N LYS A 330 -12.66 10.63 5.07
CA LYS A 330 -12.24 11.40 6.24
C LYS A 330 -11.44 10.55 7.23
N LEU A 331 -11.79 9.27 7.42
CA LEU A 331 -10.97 8.36 8.24
C LEU A 331 -9.57 8.17 7.63
N VAL A 332 -9.43 8.07 6.31
CA VAL A 332 -8.11 8.00 5.65
C VAL A 332 -7.24 9.21 6.04
N ILE A 333 -7.82 10.41 6.03
CA ILE A 333 -7.14 11.66 6.41
C ILE A 333 -6.80 11.67 7.90
N ASP A 334 -7.76 11.36 8.76
CA ASP A 334 -7.62 11.54 10.20
C ASP A 334 -6.81 10.43 10.89
N THR A 335 -6.82 9.20 10.36
CA THR A 335 -6.14 8.05 10.98
C THR A 335 -4.90 7.61 10.23
N MET A 336 -4.89 7.70 8.90
CA MET A 336 -3.73 7.27 8.10
C MET A 336 -2.84 8.43 7.66
N TYR A 337 -3.32 9.67 7.80
CA TYR A 337 -2.67 10.86 7.23
C TYR A 337 -2.42 10.71 5.73
N GLY A 338 -3.24 9.90 5.05
CA GLY A 338 -3.16 9.66 3.62
C GLY A 338 -3.98 10.69 2.84
N TYR A 339 -3.66 10.83 1.56
CA TYR A 339 -4.54 11.50 0.62
C TYR A 339 -5.78 10.62 0.39
N PRO A 340 -6.96 11.24 0.26
CA PRO A 340 -8.18 10.53 -0.05
C PRO A 340 -8.12 9.93 -1.48
N GLY A 341 -8.79 8.82 -1.68
CA GLY A 341 -9.11 8.24 -2.98
C GLY A 341 -10.11 9.05 -3.82
N ILE A 342 -10.81 10.00 -3.19
CA ILE A 342 -11.77 10.89 -3.85
C ILE A 342 -11.19 12.30 -4.11
N LYS A 343 -11.87 13.09 -4.93
CA LYS A 343 -11.54 14.50 -5.20
C LYS A 343 -11.56 15.31 -3.90
N TRP A 344 -10.54 16.14 -3.71
CA TRP A 344 -10.38 16.96 -2.51
C TRP A 344 -11.52 17.96 -2.27
N ASP A 345 -12.15 18.47 -3.32
CA ASP A 345 -13.25 19.46 -3.22
C ASP A 345 -14.55 18.89 -2.64
N LEU A 346 -14.66 17.57 -2.55
CA LEU A 346 -15.75 16.87 -1.87
C LEU A 346 -15.58 16.82 -0.35
N LEU A 347 -14.39 17.15 0.17
CA LEU A 347 -14.09 17.09 1.59
C LEU A 347 -14.14 18.48 2.24
N PRO A 348 -14.36 18.57 3.57
CA PRO A 348 -14.34 19.83 4.29
C PRO A 348 -13.05 20.64 4.06
N ALA A 349 -13.17 21.97 3.95
CA ALA A 349 -12.02 22.85 3.72
C ALA A 349 -10.93 22.75 4.80
N GLU A 350 -11.31 22.39 6.03
CA GLU A 350 -10.36 22.13 7.12
C GLU A 350 -9.49 20.90 6.86
N ASP A 351 -10.03 19.86 6.22
CA ASP A 351 -9.30 18.65 5.88
C ASP A 351 -8.38 18.88 4.68
N GLN A 352 -8.84 19.61 3.67
CA GLN A 352 -8.01 20.04 2.53
C GLN A 352 -6.79 20.84 3.02
N LYS A 353 -7.01 21.76 3.97
CA LYS A 353 -5.94 22.62 4.52
C LYS A 353 -4.87 21.84 5.29
N LYS A 354 -5.20 20.69 5.90
CA LYS A 354 -4.20 19.82 6.55
C LYS A 354 -3.14 19.31 5.55
N PHE A 355 -3.51 19.21 4.27
CA PHE A 355 -2.71 18.59 3.22
C PHE A 355 -2.21 19.57 2.14
N GLU A 356 -2.56 20.86 2.20
CA GLU A 356 -2.17 21.88 1.21
C GLU A 356 -0.68 21.87 0.86
N ALA A 357 0.18 21.62 1.85
CA ALA A 357 1.63 21.59 1.69
C ALA A 357 2.17 20.35 0.94
N VAL A 358 1.35 19.31 0.79
CA VAL A 358 1.75 18.00 0.25
C VAL A 358 0.86 17.53 -0.90
N SER A 359 -0.30 18.16 -1.11
CA SER A 359 -1.26 17.82 -2.17
C SER A 359 -0.85 18.30 -3.58
N GLY A 360 0.41 18.72 -3.77
CA GLY A 360 0.96 19.20 -5.05
C GLY A 360 1.16 18.11 -6.12
N GLY A 361 0.50 16.95 -5.97
CA GLY A 361 0.62 15.80 -6.86
C GLY A 361 1.80 14.88 -6.56
N TYR A 362 1.91 13.83 -7.36
CA TYR A 362 2.97 12.83 -7.32
C TYR A 362 3.16 12.21 -8.70
N ARG A 363 4.36 11.67 -8.95
CA ARG A 363 4.61 10.84 -10.13
C ARG A 363 4.42 9.37 -9.79
N THR A 364 3.78 8.63 -10.69
CA THR A 364 3.73 7.18 -10.60
C THR A 364 4.84 6.58 -11.44
N PHE A 365 5.50 5.54 -10.91
CA PHE A 365 6.51 4.80 -11.64
C PHE A 365 5.94 3.47 -12.13
N ASN A 366 5.89 3.29 -13.44
CA ASN A 366 5.34 2.11 -14.11
C ASN A 366 6.43 1.29 -14.83
N GLY A 367 7.71 1.53 -14.51
CA GLY A 367 8.85 0.82 -15.12
C GLY A 367 9.10 -0.60 -14.60
N GLY A 368 8.19 -1.17 -13.80
CA GLY A 368 8.28 -2.55 -13.32
C GLY A 368 9.58 -2.84 -12.55
N ASP A 369 10.28 -3.90 -12.94
CA ASP A 369 11.52 -4.36 -12.31
C ASP A 369 12.68 -3.35 -12.40
N LEU A 370 12.58 -2.34 -13.28
CA LEU A 370 13.61 -1.31 -13.41
C LEU A 370 13.84 -0.50 -12.14
N ALA A 371 12.84 -0.35 -11.26
CA ALA A 371 13.06 0.25 -9.95
C ALA A 371 14.06 -0.57 -9.13
N SER A 372 13.87 -1.89 -9.10
CA SER A 372 14.76 -2.83 -8.39
C SER A 372 16.16 -2.85 -9.02
N GLU A 373 16.26 -2.83 -10.34
CA GLU A 373 17.55 -2.75 -11.04
C GLU A 373 18.28 -1.44 -10.73
N LEU A 374 17.57 -0.31 -10.70
CA LEU A 374 18.17 0.97 -10.32
C LEU A 374 18.74 0.94 -8.89
N MET A 375 18.06 0.28 -7.95
CA MET A 375 18.56 0.16 -6.57
C MET A 375 19.82 -0.71 -6.49
N LYS A 376 19.96 -1.73 -7.35
CA LYS A 376 21.20 -2.51 -7.48
C LYS A 376 22.34 -1.66 -8.04
N VAL A 377 22.07 -0.84 -9.06
CA VAL A 377 23.05 0.09 -9.64
C VAL A 377 23.49 1.11 -8.60
N TRP A 378 22.54 1.73 -7.89
CA TRP A 378 22.82 2.66 -6.80
C TRP A 378 23.71 2.03 -5.72
N GLN A 379 23.39 0.81 -5.29
CA GLN A 379 24.16 0.11 -4.25
C GLN A 379 25.61 -0.17 -4.69
N LYS A 380 25.82 -0.46 -5.97
CA LYS A 380 27.12 -0.79 -6.56
C LYS A 380 27.95 0.46 -6.90
N GLU A 381 27.31 1.56 -7.25
CA GLU A 381 28.00 2.71 -7.86
C GLU A 381 27.98 3.97 -7.00
N VAL A 382 27.01 4.12 -6.11
CA VAL A 382 26.87 5.29 -5.24
C VAL A 382 27.23 4.94 -3.80
N ALA A 383 26.63 3.89 -3.25
CA ALA A 383 26.75 3.57 -1.82
C ALA A 383 28.09 2.96 -1.42
N SER A 384 28.85 2.40 -2.37
CA SER A 384 30.12 1.73 -2.12
C SER A 384 31.34 2.61 -2.33
N GLN A 385 31.16 3.93 -2.52
CA GLN A 385 32.24 4.89 -2.76
C GLN A 385 32.84 5.47 -1.48
#